data_AF-A0A6I2SSC9-F1
#
_entry.id   AF-A0A6I2SSC9-F1
#
_cell.length_a   1.000
_cell.length_b   1.000
_cell.length_c   1.000
_cell.angle_alpha   90.00
_cell.angle_beta   90.00
_cell.angle_gamma   90.00
#
_symmetry.space_group_name_H-M   'P 1'
#
loop_
_entity.id
_entity.type
_entity.pdbx_description
1 polymer ?
#
loop_
_entity_poly.entity_id
_entity_poly.type
_entity_poly.pdbx_seq_one_letter_code
_entity_poly.pdbx_strand_id
1 'polypeptide(L)' 'MRNGKLVHETHVKVDGESFQVLVYCRDDGRHFAKTHLGGEDIIINDGVTLEDVLHVHEQVLPLAISTRRIRQQIKEELYP' A
#
# COMPACT_ATOMS: atom_id res chain seq x y z
N MET A 1 4.84 7.92 -12.48
CA MET A 1 5.54 8.13 -11.20
C MET A 1 7.03 8.15 -11.50
N ARG A 2 7.75 9.24 -11.19
CA ARG A 2 9.20 9.33 -11.47
C ARG A 2 9.98 8.44 -10.50
N ASN A 3 11.01 7.78 -11.03
CA ASN A 3 11.82 6.71 -10.46
C ASN A 3 12.28 6.99 -9.02
N GLY A 4 11.80 6.20 -8.06
CA GLY A 4 12.46 6.05 -6.76
C GLY A 4 13.29 4.77 -6.75
N LYS A 5 14.41 4.75 -6.03
CA LYS A 5 15.20 3.53 -5.80
C LYS A 5 14.50 2.69 -4.75
N LEU A 6 14.28 1.40 -5.00
CA LEU A 6 13.81 0.48 -3.97
C LEU A 6 14.86 0.42 -2.85
N VAL A 7 14.45 0.76 -1.62
CA VAL A 7 15.34 0.80 -0.45
C VAL A 7 14.90 -0.17 0.66
N HIS A 8 13.65 -0.61 0.64
CA HIS A 8 13.14 -1.57 1.62
C HIS A 8 11.99 -2.38 1.04
N GLU A 9 11.89 -3.62 1.51
CA GLU A 9 10.80 -4.55 1.19
C GLU A 9 10.42 -5.31 2.46
N THR A 10 9.12 -5.38 2.74
CA THR A 10 8.59 -6.15 3.86
C THR A 10 7.23 -6.76 3.51
N HIS A 11 6.76 -7.69 4.34
CA HIS A 11 5.43 -8.29 4.23
C HIS A 11 4.61 -7.96 5.47
N VAL A 12 3.41 -7.42 5.26
CA VAL A 12 2.46 -7.12 6.32
C VAL A 12 1.30 -8.09 6.25
N LYS A 13 0.96 -8.71 7.38
CA LYS A 13 -0.20 -9.59 7.49
C LYS A 13 -1.43 -8.81 7.92
N VAL A 14 -2.49 -8.90 7.13
CA VAL A 14 -3.81 -8.32 7.43
C VAL A 14 -4.86 -9.39 7.21
N ASP A 15 -5.66 -9.67 8.24
CA ASP A 15 -6.70 -10.72 8.22
C ASP A 15 -6.22 -12.09 7.71
N GLY A 16 -4.97 -12.45 8.02
CA GLY A 16 -4.36 -13.71 7.58
C GLY A 16 -3.80 -13.71 6.15
N GLU A 17 -4.07 -12.66 5.37
CA GLU A 17 -3.49 -12.43 4.04
C GLU A 17 -2.18 -11.64 4.15
N SER A 18 -1.19 -11.98 3.33
CA SER A 18 0.14 -11.36 3.36
C SER A 18 0.30 -10.42 2.18
N PHE A 19 0.60 -9.16 2.45
CA PHE A 19 0.75 -8.10 1.45
C PHE A 19 2.20 -7.61 1.40
N GLN A 20 2.75 -7.52 0.19
CA GLN A 20 4.10 -6.98 -0.03
C GLN A 20 4.06 -5.44 0.05
N VAL A 21 4.91 -4.87 0.88
CA VAL A 21 5.14 -3.42 0.99
C VAL A 21 6.50 -3.12 0.40
N LEU A 22 6.52 -2.30 -0.64
CA LEU A 22 7.74 -1.84 -1.32
C LEU A 22 7.96 -0.37 -0.98
N VAL A 23 9.12 -0.04 -0.42
CA VAL A 23 9.47 1.36 -0.10
C VAL A 23 10.58 1.85 -0.99
N TYR A 24 10.36 3.01 -1.59
CA TYR A 24 11.25 3.66 -2.52
C TYR A 24 11.75 4.98 -1.95
N CYS A 25 13.01 5.31 -2.19
CA CYS A 25 13.59 6.62 -1.91
C CYS A 25 13.67 7.43 -3.21
N ARG A 26 13.19 8.67 -3.16
CA ARG A 26 13.17 9.63 -4.27
C ARG A 26 14.47 10.43 -4.31
N ASP A 27 14.73 11.10 -5.43
CA ASP A 27 15.93 11.94 -5.60
C ASP A 27 16.02 13.09 -4.58
N ASP A 28 14.90 13.51 -4.01
CA ASP A 28 14.81 14.55 -2.96
C ASP A 28 15.00 14.00 -1.53
N GLY A 29 15.32 12.71 -1.40
CA GLY A 29 15.50 12.02 -0.12
C GLY A 29 14.21 11.59 0.57
N ARG A 30 13.03 11.94 0.04
CA ARG A 30 11.74 11.48 0.58
C ARG A 30 11.48 10.03 0.22
N HIS A 31 10.61 9.39 0.99
CA HIS A 31 10.25 8.00 0.81
C HIS A 31 8.79 7.86 0.40
N PHE A 32 8.47 6.79 -0.34
CA PHE A 32 7.10 6.36 -0.53
C PHE A 32 6.98 4.85 -0.44
N ALA A 33 5.97 4.38 0.28
CA ALA A 33 5.59 2.98 0.37
C ALA A 33 4.49 2.68 -0.65
N LYS A 34 4.50 1.48 -1.20
CA LYS A 34 3.57 1.01 -2.21
C LYS A 34 3.18 -0.43 -1.93
N THR A 35 1.88 -0.71 -1.96
CA THR A 35 1.34 -2.07 -1.88
C THR A 35 0.27 -2.27 -2.94
N HIS A 36 0.38 -3.38 -3.68
CA HIS A 36 -0.65 -3.84 -4.59
C HIS A 36 -1.69 -4.64 -3.79
N LEU A 37 -2.96 -4.26 -3.90
CA LEU A 37 -4.07 -4.91 -3.19
C LEU A 37 -4.80 -5.94 -4.08
N GLY A 38 -4.37 -6.07 -5.34
CA GLY A 38 -4.94 -6.96 -6.35
C GLY A 38 -5.75 -6.23 -7.41
N GLY A 39 -5.69 -6.71 -8.65
CA GLY A 39 -6.20 -5.97 -9.81
C GLY A 39 -5.37 -4.70 -10.05
N GLU A 40 -6.05 -3.57 -10.25
CA GLU A 40 -5.41 -2.26 -10.44
C GLU A 40 -5.36 -1.42 -9.14
N ASP A 41 -5.87 -1.94 -8.02
CA ASP A 41 -5.90 -1.21 -6.75
C ASP A 41 -4.51 -1.20 -6.09
N ILE A 42 -4.01 0.01 -5.82
CA ILE A 42 -2.70 0.27 -5.20
C ILE A 42 -2.90 1.31 -4.09
N ILE A 43 -2.31 1.06 -2.93
CA ILE A 43 -2.13 2.08 -1.89
C ILE A 43 -0.68 2.61 -1.94
N ILE A 44 -0.56 3.93 -1.86
CA ILE A 44 0.71 4.64 -1.79
C ILE A 44 0.65 5.63 -0.63
N ASN A 45 1.69 5.63 0.20
CA ASN A 45 1.89 6.62 1.25
C ASN A 45 3.28 7.24 1.08
N ASP A 46 3.37 8.58 1.15
CA ASP A 46 4.64 9.30 1.16
C ASP A 46 5.07 9.60 2.62
N GLY A 47 6.37 9.68 2.86
CA GLY A 47 6.96 10.04 4.15
C GLY A 47 8.31 10.74 4.00
N VAL A 48 8.76 11.39 5.07
CA VAL A 48 10.07 12.07 5.07
C VAL A 48 11.17 11.01 5.19
N THR A 49 11.02 10.07 6.11
CA THR A 49 11.96 8.96 6.32
C THR A 49 11.34 7.61 5.97
N LEU A 50 12.21 6.57 5.89
CA LEU A 50 11.78 5.18 5.74
C LEU A 50 10.87 4.74 6.91
N GLU A 51 11.20 5.13 8.13
CA GLU A 51 10.43 4.76 9.33
C GLU A 51 9.05 5.43 9.33
N ASP A 52 8.98 6.73 9.01
CA ASP A 52 7.71 7.47 8.94
C ASP A 52 6.75 6.82 7.94
N VAL A 53 7.25 6.48 6.75
CA VAL A 53 6.41 5.93 5.70
C VAL A 53 5.96 4.51 6.01
N LEU A 54 6.82 3.68 6.61
CA LEU A 54 6.44 2.33 7.05
C LEU A 54 5.37 2.40 8.14
N HIS A 55 5.57 3.26 9.15
CA HIS A 55 4.62 3.41 10.26
C HIS A 55 3.23 3.82 9.76
N VAL A 56 3.16 4.85 8.91
CA VAL A 56 1.88 5.31 8.35
C VAL A 56 1.26 4.25 7.44
N HIS A 57 2.07 3.60 6.59
CA HIS A 57 1.58 2.61 5.63
C HIS A 57 1.00 1.39 6.34
N GLU A 58 1.65 0.88 7.39
CA GLU A 58 1.16 -0.23 8.21
C GLU A 58 -0.16 0.10 8.91
N GLN A 59 -0.35 1.34 9.36
CA GLN A 59 -1.60 1.78 9.99
C GLN A 59 -2.76 1.88 9.00
N VAL A 60 -2.50 2.35 7.77
CA VAL A 60 -3.55 2.62 6.77
C VAL A 60 -3.85 1.41 5.89
N LEU A 61 -2.90 0.48 5.74
CA LEU A 61 -3.05 -0.70 4.88
C LEU A 61 -4.31 -1.54 5.21
N PRO A 62 -4.65 -1.85 6.48
CA PRO A 62 -5.89 -2.56 6.81
C PRO A 62 -7.17 -1.86 6.34
N LEU A 63 -7.19 -0.52 6.42
CA LEU A 63 -8.33 0.28 5.97
C LEU A 63 -8.46 0.25 4.44
N ALA A 64 -7.35 0.31 3.71
CA ALA A 64 -7.35 0.24 2.26
C ALA A 64 -7.82 -1.13 1.75
N ILE A 65 -7.39 -2.21 2.41
CA ILE A 65 -7.86 -3.58 2.13
C ILE A 65 -9.36 -3.69 2.38
N SER A 66 -9.83 -3.22 3.54
CA SER A 66 -11.24 -3.27 3.90
C SER A 66 -12.11 -2.49 2.89
N THR A 67 -11.66 -1.30 2.51
CA THR A 67 -12.33 -0.45 1.51
C THR A 67 -12.42 -1.14 0.16
N ARG A 68 -11.34 -1.80 -0.28
CA ARG A 68 -11.35 -2.58 -1.53
C ARG A 68 -12.37 -3.72 -1.47
N ARG A 69 -12.39 -4.50 -0.39
CA ARG A 69 -13.33 -5.61 -0.22
C ARG A 69 -14.79 -5.12 -0.27
N ILE A 70 -15.11 -4.02 0.41
CA ILE A 70 -16.44 -3.40 0.36
C ILE A 70 -16.79 -2.97 -1.08
N ARG A 71 -15.86 -2.32 -1.80
CA ARG A 71 -16.10 -1.91 -3.20
C ARG A 71 -16.36 -3.12 -4.11
N GLN A 72 -15.69 -4.24 -3.88
CA GLN A 72 -15.91 -5.47 -4.65
C GLN A 72 -17.29 -6.07 -4.38
N GLN A 73 -17.68 -6.18 -3.11
CA GLN A 73 -19.01 -6.66 -2.72
C GLN A 73 -20.13 -5.81 -3.34
N ILE A 74 -20.03 -4.48 -3.26
CA ILE A 74 -21.01 -3.57 -3.87
C ILE A 74 -21.07 -3.76 -5.39
N LYS A 75 -19.92 -3.97 -6.05
CA LYS A 75 -19.88 -4.19 -7.50
C LYS A 75 -20.56 -5.51 -7.89
N GLU A 76 -20.34 -6.57 -7.13
CA GLU A 76 -20.98 -7.88 -7.33
C GLU A 76 -22.49 -7.80 -7.10
N GLU A 77 -22.95 -7.02 -6.11
CA GLU A 77 -24.38 -6.82 -5.85
C GLU A 77 -25.10 -6.00 -6.94
N LEU A 78 -24.43 -4.99 -7.51
CA LEU A 78 -25.01 -4.11 -8.52
C LEU A 78 -24.94 -4.68 -9.95
N TYR A 79 -23.99 -5.58 -10.21
CA TYR A 79 -23.75 -6.20 -11.52
C TYR A 79 -23.45 -7.71 -11.36
N PRO A 80 -24.47 -8.54 -11.06
CA PRO A 80 -24.30 -9.97 -10.81
C PRO A 80 -23.93 -10.78 -12.05
#